data_AF-A0AAU5HNI8-F1
#
_entry.id   AF-A0AAU5HNI8-F1
#
_cell.length_a   1.000
_cell.length_b   1.000
_cell.length_c   1.000
_cell.angle_alpha   90.00
_cell.angle_beta   90.00
_cell.angle_gamma   90.00
#
_symmetry.space_group_name_H-M   'P 1'
#
loop_
_entity.id
_entity.type
_entity.pdbx_description
1 polymer ?
#
loop_
_entity_poly.entity_id
_entity_poly.type
_entity_poly.pdbx_seq_one_letter_code
_entity_poly.pdbx_strand_id
1 'polypeptide(L)'
;MDSTAIPSITALWDEVFGNQPDPDLWVVIATLVAALAVVVPHSLWRLSRNAITIAHEGGHGLVALLTGRTLTGIRLHSDTSGLTVSRGKPHGLGMILTAAAGYTAPPLLGLGGAALLGAGHITLLLWLSTLLLIAMLVMIRNAYGALTVVLSGAAFLLVSWLTGPQVQAAFAYAVVWFLLLGGVRPAFELQAKRSRGGAGDSDADQLARLTHVPAGLWLFLFHLVSLCSLIGGGRWLLEL
;
A
#
# COMPACT_ATOMS: atom_id res chain seq x y z
N MET A 1 10.82 -6.39 41.04
CA MET A 1 9.40 -6.32 40.63
C MET A 1 9.26 -5.00 39.91
N ASP A 2 9.62 -4.97 38.63
CA ASP A 2 9.53 -3.75 37.84
C ASP A 2 8.05 -3.46 37.60
N SER A 3 7.56 -2.39 38.22
CA SER A 3 6.24 -1.85 37.91
C SER A 3 6.20 -1.52 36.43
N THR A 4 5.45 -2.31 35.67
CA THR A 4 5.01 -1.97 34.32
C THR A 4 4.08 -0.76 34.42
N ALA A 5 4.67 0.41 34.62
CA ALA A 5 3.95 1.67 34.53
C ALA A 5 3.44 1.78 33.10
N ILE A 6 2.12 1.80 32.95
CA ILE A 6 1.50 2.09 31.65
C ILE A 6 2.01 3.49 31.27
N PRO A 7 2.68 3.66 30.11
CA PRO A 7 3.18 4.95 29.69
C PRO A 7 2.03 5.96 29.69
N SER A 8 2.29 7.18 30.16
CA SER A 8 1.26 8.22 30.18
C SER A 8 0.80 8.50 28.74
N ILE A 9 -0.44 8.97 28.58
CA ILE A 9 -0.99 9.32 27.26
C ILE A 9 -0.06 10.30 26.55
N THR A 10 0.54 11.24 27.27
CA THR A 10 1.52 12.20 26.74
C THR A 10 2.80 11.51 26.24
N ALA A 11 3.35 10.54 26.98
CA ALA A 11 4.53 9.80 26.55
C ALA A 11 4.26 8.97 25.28
N LEU A 12 3.08 8.33 25.19
CA LEU A 12 2.65 7.64 23.98
C LEU A 12 2.44 8.61 22.81
N TRP A 13 1.92 9.81 23.08
CA TRP A 13 1.73 10.84 22.07
C TRP A 13 3.08 11.31 21.50
N ASP A 14 4.04 11.60 22.38
CA ASP A 14 5.38 12.02 21.99
C ASP A 14 6.17 10.90 21.29
N GLU A 15 5.94 9.64 21.64
CA GLU A 15 6.57 8.49 20.97
C GLU A 15 6.01 8.27 19.56
N VAL A 16 4.69 8.39 19.39
CA VAL A 16 4.03 8.14 18.10
C VAL A 16 4.19 9.31 17.14
N PHE A 17 4.03 10.53 17.62
CA PHE A 17 4.08 11.75 16.81
C PHE A 17 5.42 12.48 16.88
N GLY A 18 6.35 12.02 17.72
CA GLY A 18 7.69 12.57 17.80
C GLY A 18 8.49 12.40 16.52
N ASN A 19 9.37 13.36 16.26
CA ASN A 19 10.29 13.30 15.14
C ASN A 19 11.48 12.41 15.49
N GLN A 20 11.88 11.59 14.53
CA GLN A 20 13.09 10.81 14.59
C GLN A 20 14.19 11.48 13.78
N PRO A 21 15.47 11.28 14.14
CA PRO A 21 16.56 11.75 13.32
C PRO A 21 16.48 11.12 11.94
N ASP A 22 16.71 11.91 10.90
CA ASP A 22 16.74 11.42 9.53
C ASP A 22 17.85 10.35 9.39
N PRO A 23 17.58 9.25 8.66
CA PRO A 23 18.61 8.26 8.42
C PRO A 23 19.69 8.84 7.51
N ASP A 24 20.92 8.36 7.66
CA ASP A 24 21.98 8.70 6.74
C ASP A 24 21.56 8.41 5.28
N LEU A 25 21.96 9.27 4.35
CA LEU A 25 21.65 9.14 2.92
C LEU A 25 21.98 7.75 2.35
N TRP A 26 23.04 7.10 2.85
CA TRP A 26 23.40 5.76 2.39
C TRP A 26 22.32 4.71 2.70
N VAL A 27 21.56 4.86 3.80
CA VAL A 27 20.42 3.99 4.14
C VAL A 27 19.29 4.18 3.15
N VAL A 28 18.99 5.44 2.79
CA VAL A 28 17.97 5.78 1.79
C VAL A 28 18.31 5.15 0.44
N ILE A 29 19.58 5.27 0.01
CA ILE A 29 20.06 4.68 -1.25
C ILE A 29 20.07 3.14 -1.17
N ALA A 30 20.55 2.56 -0.06
CA ALA A 30 20.61 1.12 0.11
C ALA A 30 19.21 0.48 0.07
N THR A 31 18.23 1.11 0.70
CA THR A 31 16.83 0.65 0.69
C THR A 31 16.16 0.85 -0.66
N LEU A 32 16.48 1.91 -1.40
CA LEU A 32 16.09 2.08 -2.80
C LEU A 32 16.63 0.94 -3.68
N VAL A 33 17.94 0.64 -3.58
CA VAL A 33 18.58 -0.45 -4.32
C VAL A 33 17.96 -1.80 -3.94
N ALA A 34 17.70 -2.04 -2.66
CA ALA A 34 17.04 -3.26 -2.20
C ALA A 34 15.62 -3.38 -2.77
N ALA A 35 14.83 -2.29 -2.75
CA ALA A 35 13.49 -2.28 -3.33
C ALA A 35 13.53 -2.54 -4.85
N LEU A 36 14.48 -1.95 -5.58
CA LEU A 36 14.69 -2.24 -7.01
C LEU A 36 15.09 -3.71 -7.23
N ALA A 37 15.97 -4.26 -6.41
CA ALA A 37 16.39 -5.65 -6.48
C ALA A 37 15.22 -6.63 -6.24
N VAL A 38 14.20 -6.24 -5.46
CA VAL A 38 12.98 -7.03 -5.27
C VAL A 38 11.98 -6.82 -6.41
N VAL A 39 11.79 -5.58 -6.87
CA VAL A 39 10.74 -5.21 -7.82
C VAL A 39 11.12 -5.53 -9.27
N VAL A 40 12.38 -5.37 -9.67
CA VAL A 40 12.80 -5.49 -11.08
C VAL A 40 12.87 -6.96 -11.55
N PRO A 41 13.52 -7.90 -10.83
CA PRO A 41 13.60 -9.29 -11.27
C PRO A 41 12.24 -9.98 -11.20
N HIS A 42 11.82 -10.63 -12.28
CA HIS A 42 10.48 -11.26 -12.38
C HIS A 42 10.21 -12.29 -11.27
N SER A 43 11.21 -13.12 -10.94
CA SER A 43 11.07 -14.16 -9.92
C SER A 43 10.81 -13.59 -8.52
N LEU A 44 11.54 -12.53 -8.15
CA LEU A 44 11.37 -11.87 -6.85
C LEU A 44 10.06 -11.08 -6.81
N TRP A 45 9.74 -10.39 -7.90
CA TRP A 45 8.48 -9.67 -8.04
C TRP A 45 7.26 -10.59 -7.86
N ARG A 46 7.28 -11.81 -8.43
CA ARG A 46 6.18 -12.77 -8.24
C ARG A 46 5.94 -13.13 -6.77
N LEU A 47 7.01 -13.18 -5.97
CA LEU A 47 6.92 -13.47 -4.54
C LEU A 47 6.47 -12.25 -3.73
N SER A 48 6.98 -11.07 -4.07
CA SER A 48 6.74 -9.84 -3.29
C SER A 48 5.44 -9.10 -3.65
N ARG A 49 4.93 -9.25 -4.89
CA ARG A 49 3.75 -8.50 -5.39
C ARG A 49 2.47 -8.74 -4.60
N ASN A 50 2.41 -9.77 -3.75
CA ASN A 50 1.28 -9.97 -2.84
C ASN A 50 1.09 -8.77 -1.90
N ALA A 51 2.17 -8.12 -1.46
CA ALA A 51 2.09 -6.90 -0.65
C ALA A 51 1.40 -5.74 -1.40
N ILE A 52 1.67 -5.60 -2.70
CA ILE A 52 0.97 -4.63 -3.57
C ILE A 52 -0.50 -5.02 -3.73
N THR A 53 -0.80 -6.32 -3.79
CA THR A 53 -2.18 -6.82 -3.86
C THR A 53 -2.95 -6.50 -2.57
N ILE A 54 -2.33 -6.66 -1.38
CA ILE A 54 -2.92 -6.24 -0.10
C ILE A 54 -3.27 -4.75 -0.14
N ALA A 55 -2.34 -3.90 -0.56
CA ALA A 55 -2.58 -2.46 -0.68
C ALA A 55 -3.67 -2.11 -1.72
N HIS A 56 -3.73 -2.83 -2.84
CA HIS A 56 -4.74 -2.68 -3.89
C HIS A 56 -6.15 -3.00 -3.39
N GLU A 57 -6.33 -4.18 -2.79
CA GLU A 57 -7.62 -4.58 -2.20
C GLU A 57 -8.00 -3.72 -1.01
N GLY A 58 -7.03 -3.32 -0.19
CA GLY A 58 -7.25 -2.38 0.90
C GLY A 58 -7.71 -1.01 0.40
N GLY A 59 -7.21 -0.56 -0.75
CA GLY A 59 -7.66 0.65 -1.44
C GLY A 59 -9.14 0.58 -1.81
N HIS A 60 -9.56 -0.50 -2.47
CA HIS A 60 -10.98 -0.74 -2.75
C HIS A 60 -11.81 -0.74 -1.47
N GLY A 61 -11.36 -1.46 -0.44
CA GLY A 61 -12.09 -1.58 0.83
C GLY A 61 -12.25 -0.25 1.54
N LEU A 62 -11.18 0.52 1.66
CA LEU A 62 -11.17 1.83 2.33
C LEU A 62 -12.07 2.84 1.59
N VAL A 63 -11.90 2.98 0.28
CA VAL A 63 -12.69 3.94 -0.50
C VAL A 63 -14.16 3.51 -0.56
N ALA A 64 -14.46 2.21 -0.58
CA ALA A 64 -15.83 1.73 -0.46
C ALA A 64 -16.49 2.21 0.85
N LEU A 65 -15.81 2.04 1.99
CA LEU A 65 -16.31 2.50 3.28
C LEU A 65 -16.50 4.03 3.32
N LEU A 66 -15.50 4.79 2.85
CA LEU A 66 -15.54 6.25 2.83
C LEU A 66 -16.65 6.81 1.91
N THR A 67 -17.05 6.05 0.89
CA THR A 67 -18.13 6.42 -0.03
C THR A 67 -19.49 5.87 0.38
N GLY A 68 -19.61 5.36 1.61
CA GLY A 68 -20.88 4.89 2.18
C GLY A 68 -21.32 3.50 1.71
N ARG A 69 -20.42 2.73 1.09
CA ARG A 69 -20.65 1.31 0.76
C ARG A 69 -20.27 0.45 1.96
N THR A 70 -20.85 -0.74 2.06
CA THR A 70 -20.54 -1.68 3.14
C THR A 70 -19.59 -2.76 2.64
N LEU A 71 -18.42 -2.86 3.24
CA LEU A 71 -17.44 -3.89 2.91
C LEU A 71 -17.89 -5.23 3.52
N THR A 72 -18.04 -6.27 2.69
CA THR A 72 -18.51 -7.60 3.13
C THR A 72 -17.33 -8.54 3.39
N GLY A 73 -16.27 -8.42 2.59
CA GLY A 73 -15.05 -9.17 2.81
C GLY A 73 -14.04 -8.98 1.68
N ILE A 74 -12.81 -9.39 1.97
CA ILE A 74 -11.67 -9.38 1.06
C ILE A 74 -11.12 -10.79 0.98
N ARG A 75 -10.76 -11.25 -0.22
CA ARG A 75 -10.06 -12.50 -0.45
C ARG A 75 -8.77 -12.23 -1.19
N LEU A 76 -7.68 -12.82 -0.73
CA LEU A 76 -6.36 -12.75 -1.38
C LEU A 76 -5.93 -14.14 -1.77
N HIS A 77 -5.35 -14.33 -2.95
CA HIS A 77 -4.98 -15.64 -3.45
C HIS A 77 -3.47 -15.74 -3.71
N SER A 78 -2.95 -16.97 -3.74
CA SER A 78 -1.53 -17.25 -3.96
C SER A 78 -1.04 -16.91 -5.37
N ASP A 79 -1.95 -16.88 -6.34
CA ASP A 79 -1.69 -16.36 -7.68
C ASP A 79 -1.68 -14.82 -7.71
N THR A 80 -1.77 -14.16 -6.54
CA THR A 80 -1.74 -12.71 -6.31
C THR A 80 -2.93 -11.98 -6.93
N SER A 81 -4.01 -12.71 -7.20
CA SER A 81 -5.31 -12.12 -7.41
C SER A 81 -5.94 -11.73 -6.07
N GLY A 82 -6.71 -10.65 -6.07
CA GLY A 82 -7.52 -10.23 -4.94
C GLY A 82 -8.97 -10.08 -5.38
N LEU A 83 -9.87 -10.11 -4.40
CA LEU A 83 -11.27 -9.80 -4.59
C LEU A 83 -11.82 -9.08 -3.36
N THR A 84 -12.16 -7.83 -3.56
CA THR A 84 -12.87 -7.01 -2.58
C THR A 84 -14.36 -6.97 -2.88
N VAL A 85 -15.17 -7.49 -1.95
CA VAL A 85 -16.64 -7.52 -2.09
C VAL A 85 -17.27 -6.45 -1.22
N SER A 86 -17.93 -5.48 -1.85
CA SER A 86 -18.71 -4.43 -1.17
C SER A 86 -20.16 -4.42 -1.64
N ARG A 87 -21.07 -4.02 -0.75
CA ARG A 87 -22.50 -3.87 -1.02
C ARG A 87 -22.86 -2.39 -1.01
N GLY A 88 -23.70 -1.99 -1.96
CA GLY A 88 -24.13 -0.61 -2.19
C GLY A 88 -24.69 -0.48 -3.60
N LYS A 89 -24.99 0.76 -4.04
CA LYS A 89 -25.41 1.01 -5.42
C LYS A 89 -24.29 0.54 -6.38
N PRO A 90 -24.58 -0.30 -7.39
CA PRO A 90 -23.55 -0.80 -8.30
C PRO A 90 -23.08 0.25 -9.33
N HIS A 91 -23.56 1.50 -9.20
CA HIS A 91 -23.28 2.61 -10.08
C HIS A 91 -23.10 3.92 -9.29
N GLY A 92 -22.65 4.97 -9.98
CA GLY A 92 -22.45 6.30 -9.40
C GLY A 92 -21.08 6.48 -8.74
N LEU A 93 -20.88 7.66 -8.15
CA LEU A 93 -19.57 8.13 -7.70
C LEU A 93 -18.88 7.17 -6.73
N GLY A 94 -19.60 6.59 -5.77
CA GLY A 94 -18.99 5.65 -4.81
C GLY A 94 -18.41 4.39 -5.48
N MET A 95 -19.09 3.83 -6.48
CA MET A 95 -18.56 2.68 -7.23
C MET A 95 -17.39 3.09 -8.13
N ILE A 96 -17.47 4.26 -8.77
CA ILE A 96 -16.39 4.81 -9.61
C ILE A 96 -15.12 5.02 -8.77
N LEU A 97 -15.23 5.71 -7.63
CA LEU A 97 -14.09 5.95 -6.74
C LEU A 97 -13.54 4.63 -6.18
N THR A 98 -14.40 3.70 -5.79
CA THR A 98 -13.98 2.37 -5.32
C THR A 98 -13.18 1.65 -6.39
N ALA A 99 -13.67 1.57 -7.64
CA ALA A 99 -12.97 0.90 -8.73
C ALA A 99 -11.65 1.60 -9.10
N ALA A 100 -11.60 2.94 -9.05
CA ALA A 100 -10.36 3.68 -9.30
C ALA A 100 -9.30 3.46 -8.21
N ALA A 101 -9.73 3.18 -6.98
CA ALA A 101 -8.85 3.12 -5.82
C ALA A 101 -7.80 2.00 -5.91
N GLY A 102 -8.11 0.85 -6.51
CA GLY A 102 -7.26 -0.34 -6.51
C GLY A 102 -5.84 -0.04 -7.04
N TYR A 103 -5.75 0.37 -8.31
CA TYR A 103 -4.44 0.67 -8.93
C TYR A 103 -3.75 1.91 -8.34
N THR A 104 -4.52 2.86 -7.80
CA THR A 104 -3.95 4.09 -7.22
C THR A 104 -3.48 3.92 -5.78
N ALA A 105 -4.02 2.96 -5.02
CA ALA A 105 -3.75 2.85 -3.60
C ALA A 105 -2.29 2.52 -3.26
N PRO A 106 -1.63 1.50 -3.86
CA PRO A 106 -0.23 1.22 -3.56
C PRO A 106 0.71 2.43 -3.77
N PRO A 107 0.71 3.13 -4.93
CA PRO A 107 1.58 4.28 -5.12
C PRO A 107 1.19 5.49 -4.26
N LEU A 108 -0.10 5.69 -3.94
CA LEU A 108 -0.51 6.77 -3.03
C LEU A 108 -0.14 6.49 -1.57
N LEU A 109 -0.20 5.23 -1.13
CA LEU A 109 0.32 4.82 0.18
C LEU A 109 1.83 5.00 0.25
N GLY A 110 2.56 4.68 -0.83
CA GLY A 110 3.98 5.00 -0.94
C GLY A 110 4.25 6.51 -0.85
N LEU A 111 3.48 7.33 -1.55
CA LEU A 111 3.64 8.80 -1.52
C LEU A 111 3.33 9.37 -0.12
N GLY A 112 2.24 8.91 0.52
CA GLY A 112 1.90 9.30 1.89
C GLY A 112 2.96 8.85 2.90
N GLY A 113 3.52 7.65 2.70
CA GLY A 113 4.66 7.17 3.47
C GLY A 113 5.90 8.05 3.29
N ALA A 114 6.22 8.45 2.06
CA ALA A 114 7.32 9.38 1.79
C ALA A 114 7.12 10.75 2.45
N ALA A 115 5.88 11.26 2.49
CA ALA A 115 5.57 12.50 3.20
C ALA A 115 5.80 12.37 4.72
N LEU A 116 5.38 11.24 5.32
CA LEU A 116 5.61 10.98 6.74
C LEU A 116 7.10 10.83 7.05
N LEU A 117 7.85 10.11 6.20
CA LEU A 117 9.29 9.94 6.36
C LEU A 117 10.04 11.26 6.23
N GLY A 118 9.72 12.09 5.23
CA GLY A 118 10.31 13.42 5.07
C GLY A 118 9.93 14.41 6.18
N ALA A 119 8.90 14.10 6.98
CA ALA A 119 8.55 14.85 8.19
C ALA A 119 9.13 14.22 9.48
N GLY A 120 9.91 13.14 9.38
CA GLY A 120 10.50 12.43 10.53
C GLY A 120 9.53 11.53 11.31
N HIS A 121 8.32 11.27 10.79
CA HIS A 121 7.25 10.53 11.46
C HIS A 121 7.27 9.02 11.16
N ILE A 122 8.39 8.36 11.45
CA ILE A 122 8.61 6.94 11.14
C ILE A 122 7.72 6.03 12.01
N THR A 123 7.68 6.25 13.32
CA THR A 123 6.82 5.48 14.24
C THR A 123 5.36 5.59 13.81
N LEU A 124 4.87 6.80 13.52
CA LEU A 124 3.51 6.99 13.02
C LEU A 124 3.22 6.17 11.76
N LEU A 125 4.14 6.14 10.80
CA LEU A 125 4.00 5.31 9.59
C LEU A 125 3.86 3.83 9.92
N LEU A 126 4.69 3.29 10.83
CA LEU A 126 4.64 1.89 11.23
C LEU A 126 3.32 1.53 11.92
N TRP A 127 2.83 2.40 12.82
CA TRP A 127 1.57 2.20 13.53
C TRP A 127 0.35 2.34 12.62
N LEU A 128 0.32 3.34 11.73
CA LEU A 128 -0.76 3.50 10.74
C LEU A 128 -0.82 2.29 9.80
N SER A 129 0.33 1.82 9.33
CA SER A 129 0.43 0.62 8.48
C SER A 129 -0.06 -0.63 9.21
N THR A 130 0.33 -0.78 10.48
CA THR A 130 -0.13 -1.87 11.35
C THR A 130 -1.64 -1.83 11.53
N LEU A 131 -2.21 -0.66 11.86
CA LEU A 131 -3.64 -0.48 12.05
C LEU A 131 -4.43 -0.79 10.77
N LEU A 132 -3.92 -0.35 9.62
CA LEU A 132 -4.50 -0.67 8.31
C LEU A 132 -4.50 -2.19 8.06
N LEU A 133 -3.39 -2.87 8.37
CA LEU A 133 -3.28 -4.33 8.23
C LEU A 133 -4.21 -5.09 9.20
N ILE A 134 -4.37 -4.60 10.43
CA ILE A 134 -5.33 -5.17 11.39
C ILE A 134 -6.77 -4.98 10.88
N ALA A 135 -7.12 -3.78 10.41
CA ALA A 135 -8.43 -3.51 9.83
C ALA A 135 -8.70 -4.41 8.61
N MET A 136 -7.69 -4.59 7.74
CA MET A 136 -7.73 -5.53 6.63
C MET A 136 -7.96 -6.96 7.11
N LEU A 137 -7.22 -7.41 8.14
CA LEU A 137 -7.30 -8.78 8.67
C LEU A 137 -8.73 -9.14 9.10
N VAL A 138 -9.44 -8.23 9.77
CA VAL A 138 -10.86 -8.41 10.16
C VAL A 138 -11.75 -8.67 8.95
N MET A 139 -11.40 -8.09 7.80
CA MET A 139 -12.15 -8.20 6.55
C MET A 139 -11.73 -9.38 5.69
N ILE A 140 -10.59 -10.03 5.97
CA ILE A 140 -10.14 -11.18 5.20
C ILE A 140 -11.05 -12.39 5.46
N ARG A 141 -11.47 -13.04 4.36
CA ARG A 141 -12.38 -14.19 4.38
C ARG A 141 -11.76 -15.49 3.88
N ASN A 142 -10.43 -15.59 3.82
CA ASN A 142 -9.74 -16.81 3.39
C ASN A 142 -8.37 -17.00 4.08
N ALA A 143 -7.94 -18.26 4.23
CA ALA A 143 -6.75 -18.61 5.01
C ALA A 143 -5.44 -18.03 4.45
N TYR A 144 -5.25 -18.06 3.13
CA TYR A 144 -4.05 -17.48 2.51
C TYR A 144 -3.96 -15.98 2.75
N GLY A 145 -5.07 -15.26 2.59
CA GLY A 145 -5.11 -13.83 2.91
C GLY A 145 -4.77 -13.57 4.38
N ALA A 146 -5.33 -14.38 5.29
CA ALA A 146 -5.09 -14.20 6.72
C ALA A 146 -3.61 -14.40 7.04
N LEU A 147 -2.99 -15.47 6.51
CA LEU A 147 -1.56 -15.73 6.66
C LEU A 147 -0.71 -14.56 6.16
N THR A 148 -0.96 -14.08 4.94
CA THR A 148 -0.13 -13.02 4.35
C THR A 148 -0.27 -11.67 5.07
N VAL A 149 -1.49 -11.31 5.49
CA VAL A 149 -1.75 -10.10 6.27
C VAL A 149 -1.17 -10.21 7.67
N VAL A 150 -1.27 -11.37 8.33
CA VAL A 150 -0.65 -11.61 9.65
C VAL A 150 0.87 -11.53 9.56
N LEU A 151 1.51 -12.17 8.56
CA LEU A 151 2.96 -12.09 8.39
C LEU A 151 3.42 -10.67 8.12
N SER A 152 2.69 -9.92 7.29
CA SER A 152 2.98 -8.51 7.03
C SER A 152 2.82 -7.69 8.31
N GLY A 153 1.68 -7.80 8.99
CA GLY A 153 1.39 -7.05 10.22
C GLY A 153 2.36 -7.39 11.35
N ALA A 154 2.74 -8.66 11.49
CA ALA A 154 3.76 -9.09 12.44
C ALA A 154 5.12 -8.46 12.13
N ALA A 155 5.51 -8.34 10.85
CA ALA A 155 6.75 -7.65 10.50
C ALA A 155 6.73 -6.17 10.94
N PHE A 156 5.64 -5.43 10.67
CA PHE A 156 5.51 -4.04 11.14
C PHE A 156 5.53 -3.94 12.68
N LEU A 157 4.76 -4.78 13.37
CA LEU A 157 4.69 -4.79 14.84
C LEU A 157 6.03 -5.13 15.48
N LEU A 158 6.68 -6.19 15.01
CA LEU A 158 7.96 -6.66 15.57
C LEU A 158 9.08 -5.64 15.30
N VAL A 159 9.13 -5.04 14.10
CA VAL A 159 10.08 -3.95 13.83
C VAL A 159 9.80 -2.76 14.74
N SER A 160 8.54 -2.35 14.89
CA SER A 160 8.17 -1.20 15.72
C SER A 160 8.47 -1.42 17.20
N TRP A 161 8.35 -2.63 17.73
CA TRP A 161 8.53 -2.89 19.17
C TRP A 161 9.92 -3.38 19.56
N LEU A 162 10.60 -4.14 18.69
CA LEU A 162 11.82 -4.85 19.07
C LEU A 162 13.10 -4.21 18.53
N THR A 163 12.99 -3.17 17.70
CA THR A 163 14.14 -2.58 17.02
C THR A 163 14.31 -1.10 17.32
N GLY A 164 15.56 -0.63 17.24
CA GLY A 164 15.89 0.78 17.45
C GLY A 164 15.60 1.66 16.22
N PRO A 165 15.72 3.00 16.36
CA PRO A 165 15.31 3.96 15.34
C PRO A 165 15.93 3.74 13.96
N GLN A 166 17.20 3.32 13.89
CA GLN A 166 17.88 3.09 12.61
C GLN A 166 17.28 1.92 11.82
N VAL A 167 16.89 0.84 12.50
CA VAL A 167 16.28 -0.34 11.86
C VAL A 167 14.83 -0.04 11.48
N GLN A 168 14.09 0.69 12.32
CA GLN A 168 12.76 1.18 12.01
C GLN A 168 12.77 2.07 10.76
N ALA A 169 13.72 3.00 10.68
CA ALA A 169 13.93 3.85 9.51
C ALA A 169 14.24 3.03 8.26
N ALA A 170 15.24 2.15 8.31
CA ALA A 170 15.60 1.31 7.16
C ALA A 170 14.42 0.47 6.66
N PHE A 171 13.65 -0.13 7.57
CA PHE A 171 12.46 -0.90 7.22
C PHE A 171 11.38 -0.01 6.59
N ALA A 172 11.07 1.14 7.19
CA ALA A 172 10.06 2.05 6.68
C ALA A 172 10.43 2.60 5.29
N TYR A 173 11.68 3.01 5.08
CA TYR A 173 12.18 3.44 3.77
C TYR A 173 12.10 2.31 2.74
N ALA A 174 12.48 1.07 3.10
CA ALA A 174 12.36 -0.08 2.20
C ALA A 174 10.91 -0.35 1.78
N VAL A 175 9.97 -0.30 2.73
CA VAL A 175 8.53 -0.45 2.46
C VAL A 175 8.02 0.67 1.56
N VAL A 176 8.37 1.92 1.84
CA VAL A 176 7.92 3.07 1.05
C VAL A 176 8.46 3.01 -0.36
N TRP A 177 9.76 2.75 -0.54
CA TRP A 177 10.34 2.52 -1.87
C TRP A 177 9.68 1.37 -2.60
N PHE A 178 9.41 0.27 -1.90
CA PHE A 178 8.71 -0.88 -2.47
C PHE A 178 7.29 -0.52 -2.94
N LEU A 179 6.52 0.26 -2.17
CA LEU A 179 5.18 0.71 -2.56
C LEU A 179 5.21 1.66 -3.76
N LEU A 180 6.16 2.61 -3.78
CA LEU A 180 6.34 3.57 -4.87
C LEU A 180 6.74 2.86 -6.18
N LEU A 181 7.77 2.01 -6.14
CA LEU A 181 8.27 1.28 -7.32
C LEU A 181 7.34 0.15 -7.73
N GLY A 182 6.88 -0.64 -6.77
CA GLY A 182 5.98 -1.76 -6.98
C GLY A 182 4.59 -1.31 -7.44
N GLY A 183 4.13 -0.13 -7.02
CA GLY A 183 2.85 0.45 -7.47
C GLY A 183 2.80 0.80 -8.96
N VAL A 184 3.95 0.98 -9.61
CA VAL A 184 4.03 1.27 -11.06
C VAL A 184 3.74 0.04 -11.90
N ARG A 185 4.22 -1.15 -11.49
CA ARG A 185 4.16 -2.38 -12.30
C ARG A 185 2.74 -2.87 -12.66
N PRO A 186 1.77 -2.93 -11.74
CA PRO A 186 0.45 -3.50 -12.03
C PRO A 186 -0.25 -2.86 -13.22
N ALA A 187 -0.13 -1.54 -13.41
CA ALA A 187 -0.77 -0.85 -14.53
C ALA A 187 -0.19 -1.31 -15.90
N PHE A 188 1.13 -1.48 -15.98
CA PHE A 188 1.80 -2.03 -17.17
C PHE A 188 1.46 -3.51 -17.39
N GLU A 189 1.37 -4.30 -16.32
CA GLU A 189 0.96 -5.71 -16.42
C GLU A 189 -0.48 -5.85 -16.93
N LEU A 190 -1.39 -4.99 -16.47
CA LEU A 190 -2.76 -4.94 -16.95
C LEU A 190 -2.78 -4.58 -18.44
N GLN A 191 -2.05 -3.54 -18.85
CA GLN A 191 -1.93 -3.17 -20.26
C GLN A 191 -1.40 -4.32 -21.13
N ALA A 192 -0.35 -5.02 -20.68
CA ALA A 192 0.18 -6.18 -21.39
C ALA A 192 -0.84 -7.33 -21.48
N LYS A 193 -1.61 -7.61 -20.42
CA LYS A 193 -2.68 -8.62 -20.44
C LYS A 193 -3.80 -8.25 -21.41
N ARG A 194 -4.22 -6.98 -21.44
CA ARG A 194 -5.25 -6.47 -22.36
C ARG A 194 -4.83 -6.57 -23.82
N SER A 195 -3.57 -6.25 -24.13
CA SER A 195 -3.04 -6.36 -25.49
C SER A 195 -3.11 -7.79 -26.06
N ARG A 196 -3.16 -8.80 -25.17
CA ARG A 196 -3.32 -10.22 -25.52
C ARG A 196 -4.78 -10.71 -25.45
N GLY A 197 -5.75 -9.80 -25.39
CA GLY A 197 -7.19 -10.12 -25.34
C GLY A 197 -7.69 -10.60 -23.97
N GLY A 198 -6.90 -10.46 -22.90
CA GLY A 198 -7.31 -10.84 -21.53
C GLY A 198 -7.85 -9.67 -20.69
N ALA A 199 -8.26 -9.99 -19.46
CA ALA A 199 -8.60 -9.04 -18.39
C ALA A 199 -9.83 -8.12 -18.63
N GLY A 200 -10.87 -8.59 -19.32
CA GLY A 200 -12.08 -7.80 -19.64
C GLY A 200 -12.97 -7.37 -18.45
N ASP A 201 -12.64 -7.80 -17.23
CA ASP A 201 -13.31 -7.40 -15.98
C ASP A 201 -12.39 -6.67 -15.00
N SER A 202 -11.29 -6.10 -15.52
CA SER A 202 -10.41 -5.25 -14.72
C SER A 202 -11.11 -3.97 -14.23
N ASP A 203 -10.55 -3.32 -13.22
CA ASP A 203 -11.04 -2.02 -12.74
C ASP A 203 -11.19 -0.99 -13.86
N ALA A 204 -10.25 -0.96 -14.82
CA ALA A 204 -10.32 -0.07 -15.97
C ALA A 204 -11.54 -0.34 -16.84
N ASP A 205 -11.95 -1.61 -16.99
CA ASP A 205 -13.17 -1.96 -17.74
C ASP A 205 -14.43 -1.66 -16.94
N GLN A 206 -14.42 -1.92 -15.63
CA GLN A 206 -15.53 -1.55 -14.76
C GLN A 206 -15.76 -0.03 -14.79
N LEU A 207 -14.69 0.75 -14.67
CA LEU A 207 -14.71 2.20 -14.80
C LEU A 207 -15.22 2.64 -16.16
N ALA A 208 -14.76 2.00 -17.24
CA ALA A 208 -15.23 2.31 -18.58
C ALA A 208 -16.74 2.09 -18.74
N ARG A 209 -17.27 0.97 -18.22
CA ARG A 209 -18.72 0.69 -18.20
C ARG A 209 -19.50 1.67 -17.34
N LEU A 210 -18.95 2.10 -16.21
CA LEU A 210 -19.61 3.00 -15.26
C LEU A 210 -19.63 4.46 -15.73
N THR A 211 -18.61 4.88 -16.47
CA THR A 211 -18.37 6.30 -16.80
C THR A 211 -18.56 6.61 -18.27
N HIS A 212 -18.69 5.59 -19.13
CA HIS A 212 -18.67 5.69 -20.59
C HIS A 212 -17.38 6.30 -21.16
N VAL A 213 -16.32 6.36 -20.35
CA VAL A 213 -14.98 6.81 -20.75
C VAL A 213 -14.16 5.59 -21.19
N PRO A 214 -13.35 5.66 -22.26
CA PRO A 214 -12.55 4.52 -22.68
C PRO A 214 -11.62 4.01 -21.59
N ALA A 215 -11.51 2.68 -21.44
CA ALA A 215 -10.62 2.04 -20.45
C ALA A 215 -9.15 2.49 -20.58
N GLY A 216 -8.72 2.88 -21.78
CA GLY A 216 -7.39 3.46 -22.03
C GLY A 216 -7.12 4.75 -21.25
N LEU A 217 -8.12 5.60 -21.03
CA LEU A 217 -7.94 6.83 -20.26
C LEU A 217 -7.82 6.54 -18.75
N TRP A 218 -8.54 5.54 -18.26
CA TRP A 218 -8.39 5.06 -16.88
C TRP A 218 -7.02 4.40 -16.65
N LEU A 219 -6.54 3.62 -17.61
CA LEU A 219 -5.16 3.11 -17.58
C LEU A 219 -4.15 4.25 -17.56
N PHE A 220 -4.33 5.27 -18.40
CA PHE A 220 -3.47 6.45 -18.39
C PHE A 220 -3.46 7.13 -17.01
N LEU A 221 -4.62 7.30 -16.38
CA LEU A 221 -4.71 7.85 -15.02
C LEU A 221 -3.92 7.00 -14.01
N PHE A 222 -4.00 5.66 -14.07
CA PHE A 222 -3.25 4.78 -13.18
C PHE A 222 -1.73 4.93 -13.38
N HIS A 223 -1.27 5.04 -14.62
CA HIS A 223 0.14 5.33 -14.93
C HIS A 223 0.54 6.72 -14.42
N LEU A 224 -0.29 7.73 -14.64
CA LEU A 224 -0.02 9.09 -14.19
C LEU A 224 0.11 9.16 -12.67
N VAL A 225 -0.85 8.60 -11.91
CA VAL A 225 -0.81 8.57 -10.45
C VAL A 225 0.42 7.82 -9.96
N SER A 226 0.70 6.63 -10.49
CA SER A 226 1.86 5.83 -10.04
C SER A 226 3.20 6.50 -10.33
N LEU A 227 3.38 7.09 -11.52
CA LEU A 227 4.61 7.79 -11.88
C LEU A 227 4.77 9.11 -11.11
N CYS A 228 3.70 9.90 -10.97
CA CYS A 228 3.74 11.12 -10.16
C CYS A 228 4.05 10.83 -8.69
N SER A 229 3.46 9.78 -8.11
CA SER A 229 3.78 9.33 -6.77
C SER A 229 5.24 8.89 -6.64
N LEU A 230 5.77 8.11 -7.59
CA LEU A 230 7.17 7.68 -7.58
C LEU A 230 8.13 8.88 -7.67
N ILE A 231 7.86 9.83 -8.58
CA ILE A 231 8.69 11.01 -8.76
C ILE A 231 8.61 11.92 -7.52
N GLY A 232 7.40 12.25 -7.07
CA GLY A 232 7.20 13.12 -5.90
C GLY A 232 7.74 12.51 -4.61
N GLY A 233 7.41 11.24 -4.34
CA GLY A 233 7.91 10.52 -3.19
C GLY A 233 9.42 10.31 -3.25
N GLY A 234 9.96 9.99 -4.43
CA GLY A 234 11.41 9.84 -4.60
C GLY A 234 12.18 11.15 -4.36
N ARG A 235 11.62 12.29 -4.76
CA ARG A 235 12.17 13.61 -4.46
C ARG A 235 12.18 13.91 -2.97
N TRP A 236 11.08 13.64 -2.27
CA TRP A 236 11.01 13.82 -0.82
C TRP A 236 12.01 12.93 -0.06
N LEU A 237 12.14 11.67 -0.46
CA LEU A 237 13.06 10.73 0.21
C LEU A 237 14.54 11.03 -0.06
N LEU A 238 14.86 11.57 -1.24
CA LEU A 238 16.24 11.88 -1.64
C LEU A 238 16.63 13.35 -1.39
N GLU A 239 15.73 14.15 -0.81
CA GLU A 239 15.91 15.59 -0.58
C GLU A 239 16.26 16.38 -1.87
N LEU A 240 15.60 16.04 -2.99
CA LEU A 240 15.78 16.66 -4.32
C LEU A 240 14.67 17.66 -4.69
#